data_AF-A0A6V6Z5T9-F1
#
_entry.id   AF-A0A6V6Z5T9-F1
#
_cell.length_a   1.000
_cell.length_b   1.000
_cell.length_c   1.000
_cell.angle_alpha   90.00
_cell.angle_beta   90.00
_cell.angle_gamma   90.00
#
_symmetry.space_group_name_H-M   'P 1'
#
loop_
_entity.id
_entity.type
_entity.pdbx_description
1 polymer ?
#
loop_
_entity_poly.entity_id
_entity_poly.type
_entity_poly.pdbx_seq_one_letter_code
_entity_poly.pdbx_strand_id
1 'polypeptide(L)'
;MASGFFVLLDDIAAIMDDVAVMSKVAAKKTAGILGDDLAVNAEKASGFASSRELPVLWAISKGSLLNKIIILPIAFLLSAFLPFAIIVILVLGGLFLAYEGAEKIYEFVFPHSHEDSEGITGETFTEEEILEAEKGKIKSAIVTDFILSVEIVIIALGTVIGKPITQQIIVTSIIALVATVGVYGIVALIVRMDEAGYKLIKFSKRDKSVSKFIGNILVKALPLVIKSLTVIGTIALLLVAGGIFVHYIPFFHDLSPKINMPVIIKEFVVGLVLGLVVLVVVNLFKKLFKKVN
;
A
#
# COMPACT_ATOMS: atom_id res chain seq x y z
N MET A 1 43.55 -24.95 -15.38
CA MET A 1 42.96 -23.61 -15.23
C MET A 1 41.44 -23.55 -15.45
N ALA A 2 40.76 -24.67 -15.80
CA ALA A 2 39.30 -24.70 -15.89
C ALA A 2 38.57 -24.81 -14.52
N SER A 3 39.21 -25.37 -13.48
CA SER A 3 38.54 -25.61 -12.19
C SER A 3 38.16 -24.33 -11.44
N GLY A 4 38.95 -23.25 -11.53
CA GLY A 4 38.64 -21.99 -10.84
C GLY A 4 37.37 -21.30 -11.34
N PHE A 5 37.05 -21.43 -12.63
CA PHE A 5 35.83 -20.86 -13.21
C PHE A 5 34.58 -21.63 -12.77
N PHE A 6 34.63 -22.96 -12.76
CA PHE A 6 33.51 -23.79 -12.33
C PHE A 6 33.24 -23.67 -10.83
N VAL A 7 34.28 -23.50 -10.00
CA VAL A 7 34.11 -23.23 -8.56
C VAL A 7 33.42 -21.88 -8.32
N LEU A 8 33.77 -20.83 -9.05
CA LEU A 8 33.06 -19.53 -8.94
C LEU A 8 31.59 -19.64 -9.36
N LEU A 9 31.27 -20.42 -10.39
CA LEU A 9 29.89 -20.65 -10.78
C LEU A 9 29.11 -21.47 -9.73
N ASP A 10 29.76 -22.44 -9.10
CA ASP A 10 29.16 -23.25 -8.03
C ASP A 10 28.90 -22.40 -6.77
N ASP A 11 29.84 -21.52 -6.40
CA ASP A 11 29.66 -20.55 -5.31
C ASP A 11 28.51 -19.58 -5.62
N ILE A 12 28.41 -19.08 -6.85
CA ILE A 12 27.28 -18.24 -7.28
C ILE A 12 25.98 -19.04 -7.21
N ALA A 13 25.96 -20.29 -7.68
CA ALA A 13 24.78 -21.14 -7.65
C ALA A 13 24.31 -21.39 -6.20
N ALA A 14 25.23 -21.67 -5.28
CA ALA A 14 24.92 -21.83 -3.86
C ALA A 14 24.34 -20.55 -3.23
N ILE A 15 24.93 -19.38 -3.53
CA ILE A 15 24.40 -18.09 -3.06
C ILE A 15 23.01 -17.82 -3.66
N MET A 16 22.78 -18.16 -4.93
CA MET A 16 21.49 -17.98 -5.59
C MET A 16 20.40 -18.90 -5.02
N ASP A 17 20.74 -20.14 -4.65
CA ASP A 17 19.81 -21.07 -4.01
C ASP A 17 19.37 -20.54 -2.62
N ASP A 18 20.34 -20.10 -1.82
CA ASP A 18 20.06 -19.43 -0.54
C ASP A 18 19.18 -18.19 -0.73
N VAL A 19 19.51 -17.33 -1.69
CA VAL A 19 18.71 -16.13 -2.01
C VAL A 19 17.28 -16.53 -2.41
N ALA A 20 17.10 -17.58 -3.19
CA ALA A 20 15.78 -18.04 -3.62
C ALA A 20 14.94 -18.54 -2.43
N VAL A 21 15.53 -19.34 -1.54
CA VAL A 21 14.87 -19.83 -0.33
C VAL A 21 14.49 -18.66 0.59
N MET A 22 15.42 -17.74 0.84
CA MET A 22 15.17 -16.58 1.69
C MET A 22 14.14 -15.63 1.08
N SER A 23 14.18 -15.42 -0.23
CA SER A 23 13.17 -14.62 -0.94
C SER A 23 11.78 -15.24 -0.82
N LYS A 24 11.67 -16.57 -0.90
CA LYS A 24 10.40 -17.28 -0.67
C LYS A 24 9.87 -17.08 0.75
N VAL A 25 10.74 -17.14 1.76
CA VAL A 25 10.37 -16.90 3.16
C VAL A 25 9.96 -15.44 3.37
N ALA A 26 10.72 -14.49 2.82
CA ALA A 26 10.41 -13.08 2.88
C ALA A 26 9.06 -12.77 2.22
N ALA A 27 8.84 -13.27 1.00
CA ALA A 27 7.57 -13.13 0.29
C ALA A 27 6.39 -13.73 1.08
N LYS A 28 6.59 -14.86 1.75
CA LYS A 28 5.56 -15.47 2.60
C LYS A 28 5.24 -14.59 3.81
N LYS A 29 6.26 -14.00 4.45
CA LYS A 29 6.06 -13.10 5.61
C LYS A 29 5.43 -11.77 5.20
N THR A 30 5.70 -11.28 3.99
CA THR A 30 5.12 -10.04 3.47
C THR A 30 3.80 -10.27 2.73
N ALA A 31 3.34 -11.50 2.53
CA ALA A 31 2.13 -11.76 1.73
C ALA A 31 0.87 -11.06 2.27
N GLY A 32 0.69 -10.98 3.59
CA GLY A 32 -0.42 -10.25 4.21
C GLY A 32 -0.32 -8.75 3.92
N ILE A 33 0.83 -8.16 4.24
CA ILE A 33 1.07 -6.72 4.06
C ILE A 33 1.04 -6.31 2.57
N LEU A 34 1.42 -7.20 1.64
CA LEU A 34 1.33 -6.97 0.20
C LEU A 34 -0.13 -6.97 -0.28
N GLY A 35 -0.99 -7.77 0.35
CA GLY A 35 -2.43 -7.73 0.10
C GLY A 35 -3.05 -6.41 0.56
N ASP A 36 -2.62 -5.93 1.73
CA ASP A 36 -3.04 -4.62 2.25
C ASP A 36 -2.51 -3.48 1.36
N ASP A 37 -1.25 -3.54 0.94
CA ASP A 37 -0.63 -2.57 0.01
C ASP A 37 -1.39 -2.52 -1.32
N LEU A 38 -1.84 -3.67 -1.81
CA LEU A 38 -2.70 -3.73 -2.98
C LEU A 38 -4.05 -3.06 -2.75
N ALA A 39 -4.71 -3.32 -1.63
CA ALA A 39 -5.99 -2.71 -1.32
C ALA A 39 -5.89 -1.18 -1.20
N VAL A 40 -4.87 -0.69 -0.48
CA VAL A 40 -4.63 0.74 -0.29
C VAL A 40 -4.25 1.41 -1.60
N ASN A 41 -3.34 0.83 -2.39
CA ASN A 41 -2.97 1.41 -3.68
C ASN A 41 -4.13 1.37 -4.69
N ALA A 42 -4.94 0.31 -4.67
CA ALA A 42 -6.15 0.23 -5.49
C ALA A 42 -7.17 1.30 -5.10
N GLU A 43 -7.39 1.52 -3.80
CA GLU A 43 -8.20 2.64 -3.32
C GLU A 43 -7.63 3.98 -3.80
N LYS A 44 -6.34 4.24 -3.55
CA LYS A 44 -5.70 5.53 -3.87
C LYS A 44 -5.65 5.82 -5.36
N ALA A 45 -5.62 4.80 -6.21
CA ALA A 45 -5.69 4.94 -7.66
C ALA A 45 -7.13 5.02 -8.20
N SER A 46 -8.11 4.62 -7.39
CA SER A 46 -9.54 4.72 -7.71
C SER A 46 -10.11 6.09 -7.34
N GLY A 47 -11.13 6.56 -8.06
CA GLY A 47 -11.77 7.85 -7.79
C GLY A 47 -11.17 9.05 -8.53
N PHE A 48 -10.29 8.79 -9.50
CA PHE A 48 -10.01 9.74 -10.59
C PHE A 48 -11.03 9.53 -11.72
N ALA A 49 -11.17 10.50 -12.61
CA ALA A 49 -11.93 10.29 -13.84
C ALA A 49 -11.36 9.05 -14.57
N SER A 50 -12.20 8.17 -15.10
CA SER A 50 -11.76 6.88 -15.67
C SER A 50 -10.68 7.01 -16.75
N SER A 51 -10.61 8.15 -17.46
CA SER A 51 -9.56 8.44 -18.45
C SER A 51 -8.18 8.77 -17.85
N ARG A 52 -8.11 9.07 -16.54
CA ARG A 52 -6.92 9.52 -15.82
C ARG A 52 -6.35 8.48 -14.84
N GLU A 53 -7.08 7.39 -14.54
CA GLU A 53 -6.65 6.38 -13.57
C GLU A 53 -5.30 5.73 -13.93
N LEU A 54 -5.08 5.36 -15.19
CA LEU A 54 -3.81 4.77 -15.64
C LEU A 54 -2.61 5.75 -15.60
N PRO A 55 -2.72 6.99 -16.15
CA PRO A 55 -1.67 7.99 -16.00
C PRO A 55 -1.30 8.29 -14.53
N VAL A 56 -2.32 8.38 -13.66
CA VAL A 56 -2.12 8.60 -12.23
C VAL A 56 -1.42 7.42 -11.58
N LEU A 57 -1.89 6.19 -11.82
CA LEU A 57 -1.26 4.98 -11.32
C LEU A 57 0.21 4.88 -11.74
N TRP A 58 0.53 5.29 -12.98
CA TRP A 58 1.90 5.35 -13.47
C TRP A 58 2.76 6.39 -12.75
N ALA A 59 2.19 7.56 -12.44
CA ALA A 59 2.88 8.59 -11.66
C ALA A 59 3.16 8.10 -10.22
N ILE A 60 2.18 7.45 -9.58
CA ILE A 60 2.34 6.86 -8.25
C ILE A 60 3.40 5.75 -8.30
N SER A 61 3.34 4.83 -9.28
CA SER A 61 4.30 3.74 -9.43
C SER A 61 5.74 4.23 -9.61
N LYS A 62 5.95 5.29 -10.41
CA LYS A 62 7.27 5.92 -10.55
C LYS A 62 7.76 6.53 -9.23
N GLY A 63 6.89 7.23 -8.51
CA GLY A 63 7.20 7.79 -7.19
C GLY A 63 7.56 6.69 -6.18
N SER A 64 6.78 5.62 -6.16
CA SER A 64 7.00 4.42 -5.35
C SER A 64 8.35 3.75 -5.62
N LEU A 65 8.73 3.61 -6.89
CA LEU A 65 10.02 3.03 -7.26
C LEU A 65 11.19 3.91 -6.76
N LEU A 66 11.10 5.23 -6.90
CA LEU A 66 12.09 6.16 -6.35
C LEU A 66 12.16 6.08 -4.83
N ASN A 67 11.02 5.99 -4.15
CA ASN A 67 10.96 5.79 -2.70
C ASN A 67 11.73 4.52 -2.30
N LYS A 68 11.51 3.40 -2.98
CA LYS A 68 12.18 2.12 -2.66
C LYS A 68 13.69 2.18 -2.86
N ILE A 69 14.16 2.89 -3.90
CA ILE A 69 15.59 3.13 -4.13
C ILE A 69 16.21 3.93 -2.97
N ILE A 70 15.47 4.83 -2.34
CA ILE A 70 15.92 5.62 -1.19
C ILE A 70 15.80 4.82 0.13
N ILE A 71 14.69 4.11 0.32
CA ILE A 71 14.39 3.33 1.53
C ILE A 71 15.44 2.24 1.73
N LEU A 72 15.81 1.50 0.68
CA LEU A 72 16.71 0.34 0.80
C LEU A 72 18.06 0.72 1.45
N PRO A 73 18.86 1.66 0.91
CA PRO A 73 20.11 2.10 1.55
C PRO A 73 19.92 2.60 2.97
N ILE A 74 18.88 3.41 3.22
CA ILE A 74 18.59 3.96 4.55
C ILE A 74 18.25 2.83 5.52
N ALA A 75 17.45 1.84 5.11
CA ALA A 75 17.08 0.70 5.93
C ALA A 75 18.31 -0.14 6.31
N PHE A 76 19.23 -0.39 5.37
CA PHE A 76 20.48 -1.10 5.68
C PHE A 76 21.36 -0.32 6.66
N LEU A 77 21.49 1.01 6.48
CA LEU A 77 22.25 1.87 7.39
C LEU A 77 21.61 1.92 8.79
N LEU A 78 20.31 2.17 8.86
CA LEU A 78 19.59 2.21 10.13
C LEU A 78 19.63 0.84 10.83
N SER A 79 19.50 -0.26 10.08
CA SER A 79 19.59 -1.60 10.67
C SER A 79 20.96 -1.90 11.27
N ALA A 80 22.04 -1.34 10.72
CA ALA A 80 23.39 -1.55 11.21
C ALA A 80 23.74 -0.63 12.39
N PHE A 81 23.32 0.63 12.35
CA PHE A 81 23.80 1.67 13.28
C PHE A 81 22.75 2.17 14.28
N LEU A 82 21.46 2.14 13.92
CA LEU A 82 20.39 2.72 14.73
C LEU A 82 19.06 1.97 14.54
N PRO A 83 18.97 0.68 14.93
CA PRO A 83 17.78 -0.14 14.66
C PRO A 83 16.52 0.40 15.37
N PHE A 84 16.68 1.12 16.49
CA PHE A 84 15.58 1.78 17.17
C PHE A 84 14.88 2.84 16.32
N ALA A 85 15.60 3.55 15.44
CA ALA A 85 15.00 4.56 14.57
C ALA A 85 14.00 3.97 13.58
N ILE A 86 14.20 2.72 13.16
CA ILE A 86 13.26 1.99 12.30
C ILE A 86 11.89 1.89 12.98
N ILE A 87 11.88 1.48 14.25
CA ILE A 87 10.66 1.36 15.05
C ILE A 87 9.96 2.71 15.15
N VAL A 88 10.70 3.79 15.44
CA VAL A 88 10.14 5.13 15.55
C VAL A 88 9.52 5.58 14.22
N ILE A 89 10.22 5.40 13.10
CA ILE A 89 9.72 5.76 11.76
C ILE A 89 8.44 4.97 11.44
N LEU A 90 8.43 3.66 11.70
CA LEU A 90 7.27 2.81 11.47
C LEU A 90 6.08 3.23 12.33
N VAL A 91 6.28 3.45 13.63
CA VAL A 91 5.19 3.85 14.53
C VAL A 91 4.62 5.22 14.14
N LEU A 92 5.46 6.18 13.75
CA LEU A 92 4.99 7.48 13.23
C LEU A 92 4.19 7.31 11.94
N GLY A 93 4.65 6.46 11.02
CA GLY A 93 3.90 6.10 9.82
C GLY A 93 2.57 5.43 10.15
N GLY A 94 2.55 4.49 11.09
CA GLY A 94 1.35 3.82 11.59
C GLY A 94 0.35 4.80 12.19
N LEU A 95 0.80 5.81 12.93
CA LEU A 95 -0.08 6.88 13.45
C LEU A 95 -0.73 7.69 12.32
N PHE A 96 0.03 7.99 11.26
CA PHE A 96 -0.51 8.66 10.08
C PHE A 96 -1.56 7.80 9.36
N LEU A 97 -1.28 6.50 9.14
CA LEU A 97 -2.23 5.58 8.50
C LEU A 97 -3.48 5.36 9.35
N ALA A 98 -3.33 5.24 10.68
CA ALA A 98 -4.43 5.10 11.62
C ALA A 98 -5.32 6.35 11.62
N TYR A 99 -4.70 7.54 11.59
CA TYR A 99 -5.41 8.80 11.45
C TYR A 99 -6.22 8.83 10.15
N GLU A 100 -5.59 8.53 9.00
CA GLU A 100 -6.27 8.58 7.71
C GLU A 100 -7.44 7.57 7.64
N GLY A 101 -7.23 6.34 8.12
CA GLY A 101 -8.29 5.33 8.18
C GLY A 101 -9.45 5.74 9.11
N ALA A 102 -9.14 6.31 10.27
CA ALA A 102 -10.16 6.78 11.21
C ALA A 102 -10.92 8.01 10.69
N GLU A 103 -10.25 8.94 10.01
CA GLU A 103 -10.85 10.11 9.37
C GLU A 103 -11.88 9.68 8.30
N LYS A 104 -11.53 8.73 7.44
CA LYS A 104 -12.46 8.18 6.44
C LYS A 104 -13.67 7.50 7.05
N ILE A 105 -13.49 6.72 8.12
CA ILE A 105 -14.62 6.11 8.85
C ILE A 105 -15.49 7.21 9.47
N TYR A 106 -14.89 8.22 10.06
CA TYR A 106 -15.61 9.33 10.66
C TYR A 106 -16.44 10.09 9.63
N GLU A 107 -15.87 10.42 8.47
CA GLU A 107 -16.58 11.08 7.35
C GLU A 107 -17.73 10.22 6.81
N PHE A 108 -17.53 8.90 6.73
CA PHE A 108 -18.57 7.98 6.29
C PHE A 108 -19.75 7.88 7.28
N VAL A 109 -19.48 7.92 8.59
CA VAL A 109 -20.51 7.83 9.65
C VAL A 109 -21.19 9.18 9.91
N PHE A 110 -20.43 10.27 9.84
CA PHE A 110 -20.90 11.63 9.99
C PHE A 110 -20.62 12.40 8.69
N PRO A 111 -21.43 12.20 7.64
CA PRO A 111 -21.32 13.00 6.44
C PRO A 111 -21.66 14.45 6.81
N HIS A 112 -20.62 15.27 6.98
CA HIS A 112 -20.79 16.70 7.08
C HIS A 112 -21.07 17.19 5.66
N SER A 113 -22.02 18.11 5.49
CA SER A 113 -22.24 18.84 4.24
C SER A 113 -21.09 19.81 3.97
N HIS A 114 -19.88 19.26 3.81
CA HIS A 114 -18.75 19.94 3.21
C HIS A 114 -18.70 19.54 1.73
N GLU A 115 -18.82 20.53 0.87
CA GLU A 115 -18.85 20.46 -0.61
C GLU A 115 -17.59 19.84 -1.26
N ASP A 116 -16.67 19.23 -0.51
CA ASP A 116 -15.32 18.92 -0.99
C ASP A 116 -14.98 17.43 -1.17
N SER A 117 -15.90 16.49 -0.88
CA SER A 117 -15.56 15.05 -0.88
C SER A 117 -16.39 14.16 -1.81
N GLU A 118 -16.99 14.70 -2.87
CA GLU A 118 -17.67 13.88 -3.90
C GLU A 118 -17.12 14.14 -5.30
N GLY A 119 -15.98 13.54 -5.62
CA GLY A 119 -15.55 13.34 -7.01
C GLY A 119 -15.19 14.62 -7.77
N ILE A 120 -14.18 14.53 -8.62
CA ILE A 120 -13.85 15.61 -9.58
C ILE A 120 -14.87 15.58 -10.74
N THR A 121 -16.16 15.47 -10.42
CA THR A 121 -17.21 15.20 -11.41
C THR A 121 -18.43 16.11 -11.24
N GLY A 122 -18.46 16.98 -10.23
CA GLY A 122 -19.67 17.72 -9.85
C GLY A 122 -19.72 19.20 -10.22
N GLU A 123 -18.62 19.94 -10.15
CA GLU A 123 -18.65 21.40 -10.31
C GLU A 123 -17.57 21.89 -11.28
N THR A 124 -17.78 23.06 -11.88
CA THR A 124 -16.96 23.70 -12.92
C THR A 124 -15.56 24.07 -12.43
N PHE A 125 -14.73 23.08 -12.13
CA PHE A 125 -13.30 23.26 -11.92
C PHE A 125 -12.62 23.50 -13.28
N THR A 126 -11.73 24.47 -13.32
CA THR A 126 -10.82 24.67 -14.45
C THR A 126 -9.89 23.46 -14.59
N GLU A 127 -9.37 23.20 -15.80
CA GLU A 127 -8.40 22.10 -15.99
C GLU A 127 -7.17 22.24 -15.07
N GLU A 128 -6.80 23.47 -14.71
CA GLU A 128 -5.70 23.76 -13.79
C GLU A 128 -6.02 23.30 -12.36
N GLU A 129 -7.21 23.61 -11.83
CA GLU A 129 -7.65 23.17 -10.49
C GLU A 129 -7.75 21.65 -10.39
N ILE A 130 -8.23 20.99 -11.45
CA ILE A 130 -8.27 19.53 -11.53
C ILE A 130 -6.85 18.95 -11.45
N LEU A 131 -5.91 19.50 -12.22
CA LEU A 131 -4.52 19.04 -12.23
C LEU A 131 -3.81 19.26 -10.88
N GLU A 132 -4.12 20.34 -10.18
CA GLU A 132 -3.58 20.60 -8.84
C GLU A 132 -4.12 19.60 -7.80
N ALA A 133 -5.43 19.36 -7.80
CA ALA A 133 -6.05 18.36 -6.95
C ALA A 133 -5.49 16.95 -7.23
N GLU A 134 -5.29 16.61 -8.51
CA GLU A 134 -4.67 15.36 -8.93
C GLU A 134 -3.24 15.22 -8.38
N LYS A 135 -2.41 16.25 -8.53
CA LYS A 135 -1.04 16.26 -7.97
C LYS A 135 -1.04 16.09 -6.46
N GLY A 136 -1.97 16.73 -5.76
CA GLY A 136 -2.15 16.58 -4.31
C GLY A 136 -2.44 15.13 -3.92
N LYS A 137 -3.42 14.49 -4.60
CA LYS A 137 -3.76 13.08 -4.38
C LYS A 137 -2.60 12.14 -4.71
N ILE A 138 -1.89 12.36 -5.82
CA ILE A 138 -0.70 11.57 -6.19
C ILE A 138 0.35 11.66 -5.08
N LYS A 139 0.63 12.87 -4.57
CA LYS A 139 1.62 13.06 -3.49
C LYS A 139 1.21 12.33 -2.22
N SER A 140 -0.06 12.42 -1.82
CA SER A 140 -0.60 11.67 -0.67
C SER A 140 -0.46 10.16 -0.86
N ALA A 141 -0.79 9.65 -2.05
CA ALA A 141 -0.64 8.23 -2.37
C ALA A 141 0.82 7.76 -2.29
N ILE A 142 1.77 8.56 -2.81
CA ILE A 142 3.21 8.27 -2.73
C ILE A 142 3.70 8.24 -1.27
N VAL A 143 3.18 9.10 -0.39
CA VAL A 143 3.50 9.09 1.05
C VAL A 143 2.95 7.84 1.73
N THR A 144 1.73 7.45 1.38
CA THR A 144 1.10 6.22 1.90
C THR A 144 1.93 5.00 1.48
N ASP A 145 2.25 4.89 0.19
CA ASP A 145 3.12 3.83 -0.36
C ASP A 145 4.52 3.84 0.26
N PHE A 146 5.08 5.01 0.59
CA PHE A 146 6.36 5.09 1.30
C PHE A 146 6.29 4.37 2.65
N ILE A 147 5.24 4.61 3.44
CA ILE A 147 5.05 4.00 4.76
C ILE A 147 4.92 2.46 4.61
N LEU A 148 4.05 2.02 3.69
CA LEU A 148 3.84 0.60 3.39
C LEU A 148 5.13 -0.08 2.89
N SER A 149 5.88 0.61 2.04
CA SER A 149 7.17 0.14 1.51
C SER A 149 8.22 -0.02 2.59
N VAL A 150 8.30 0.91 3.55
CA VAL A 150 9.22 0.80 4.69
C VAL A 150 8.87 -0.46 5.48
N GLU A 151 7.60 -0.72 5.77
CA GLU A 151 7.20 -1.91 6.50
C GLU A 151 7.56 -3.22 5.76
N ILE A 152 7.23 -3.31 4.47
CA ILE A 152 7.60 -4.46 3.63
C ILE A 152 9.12 -4.70 3.67
N VAL A 153 9.91 -3.64 3.49
CA VAL A 153 11.38 -3.71 3.47
C VAL A 153 11.90 -4.18 4.83
N ILE A 154 11.34 -3.70 5.94
CA ILE A 154 11.78 -4.11 7.28
C ILE A 154 11.40 -5.55 7.61
N ILE A 155 10.19 -6.00 7.24
CA ILE A 155 9.79 -7.41 7.41
C ILE A 155 10.71 -8.31 6.58
N ALA A 156 10.99 -7.91 5.33
CA ALA A 156 11.90 -8.64 4.45
C ALA A 156 13.32 -8.69 5.03
N LEU A 157 13.86 -7.55 5.45
CA LEU A 157 15.17 -7.46 6.09
C LEU A 157 15.25 -8.33 7.35
N GLY A 158 14.17 -8.36 8.14
CA GLY A 158 13.98 -9.22 9.30
C GLY A 158 14.16 -10.72 9.01
N THR A 159 13.91 -11.16 7.77
CA THR A 159 14.08 -12.57 7.39
C THR A 159 15.53 -12.95 7.14
N VAL A 160 16.37 -11.99 6.76
CA VAL A 160 17.77 -12.18 6.36
C VAL A 160 18.75 -11.61 7.38
N ILE A 161 18.28 -11.28 8.60
CA ILE A 161 19.15 -10.86 9.70
C ILE A 161 20.21 -11.93 9.95
N GLY A 162 21.46 -11.49 10.08
CA GLY A 162 22.63 -12.36 10.33
C GLY A 162 23.19 -13.04 9.08
N LYS A 163 22.60 -12.85 7.89
CA LYS A 163 23.17 -13.28 6.62
C LYS A 163 24.19 -12.26 6.08
N PRO A 164 25.08 -12.66 5.15
CA PRO A 164 25.97 -11.74 4.45
C PRO A 164 25.20 -10.56 3.83
N ILE A 165 25.79 -9.37 3.86
CA ILE A 165 25.14 -8.14 3.36
C ILE A 165 24.69 -8.28 1.90
N THR A 166 25.44 -9.02 1.07
CA THR A 166 25.08 -9.33 -0.31
C THR A 166 23.74 -10.05 -0.40
N GLN A 167 23.51 -11.07 0.44
CA GLN A 167 22.23 -11.78 0.47
C GLN A 167 21.10 -10.87 0.97
N GLN A 168 21.37 -10.03 1.99
CA GLN A 168 20.38 -9.08 2.50
C GLN A 168 19.93 -8.09 1.42
N ILE A 169 20.89 -7.53 0.67
CA ILE A 169 20.63 -6.59 -0.42
C ILE A 169 19.80 -7.26 -1.51
N ILE A 170 20.21 -8.44 -1.98
CA ILE A 170 19.54 -9.13 -3.10
C ILE A 170 18.11 -9.50 -2.71
N VAL A 171 17.91 -10.17 -1.57
CA VAL A 171 16.58 -10.63 -1.13
C VAL A 171 15.63 -9.45 -0.93
N THR A 172 16.06 -8.41 -0.20
CA THR A 172 15.20 -7.26 0.10
C THR A 172 14.87 -6.47 -1.17
N SER A 173 15.81 -6.36 -2.11
CA SER A 173 15.58 -5.72 -3.41
C SER A 173 14.60 -6.51 -4.28
N ILE A 174 14.71 -7.85 -4.30
CA ILE A 174 13.74 -8.72 -5.00
C ILE A 174 12.34 -8.48 -4.45
N ILE A 175 12.17 -8.48 -3.12
CA ILE A 175 10.85 -8.26 -2.50
C ILE A 175 10.31 -6.87 -2.83
N ALA A 176 11.13 -5.82 -2.74
CA ALA A 176 10.69 -4.46 -3.07
C ALA A 176 10.26 -4.32 -4.54
N LEU A 177 10.98 -4.96 -5.47
CA LEU A 177 10.63 -4.97 -6.89
C LEU A 177 9.37 -5.79 -7.17
N VAL A 178 9.25 -6.98 -6.58
CA VAL A 178 8.06 -7.83 -6.70
C VAL A 178 6.83 -7.14 -6.14
N ALA A 179 6.95 -6.44 -5.00
CA ALA A 179 5.89 -5.62 -4.45
C ALA A 179 5.46 -4.54 -5.46
N THR A 180 6.41 -3.79 -6.01
CA THR A 180 6.11 -2.71 -6.97
C THR A 180 5.44 -3.25 -8.23
N VAL A 181 6.03 -4.25 -8.88
CA VAL A 181 5.48 -4.77 -10.14
C VAL A 181 4.17 -5.53 -9.90
N GLY A 182 4.12 -6.34 -8.84
CA GLY A 182 2.97 -7.16 -8.51
C GLY A 182 1.76 -6.32 -8.11
N VAL A 183 1.92 -5.41 -7.15
CA VAL A 183 0.83 -4.59 -6.64
C VAL A 183 0.31 -3.66 -7.73
N TYR A 184 1.16 -2.80 -8.30
CA TYR A 184 0.73 -1.86 -9.33
C TYR A 184 0.27 -2.55 -10.61
N GLY A 185 0.85 -3.71 -10.94
CA GLY A 185 0.40 -4.55 -12.05
C GLY A 185 -1.03 -5.06 -11.85
N ILE A 186 -1.35 -5.58 -10.65
CA ILE A 186 -2.71 -6.05 -10.35
C ILE A 186 -3.68 -4.86 -10.31
N VAL A 187 -3.31 -3.74 -9.68
CA VAL A 187 -4.16 -2.53 -9.67
C VAL A 187 -4.44 -2.05 -11.10
N ALA A 188 -3.44 -2.03 -11.98
CA ALA A 188 -3.61 -1.65 -13.38
C ALA A 188 -4.57 -2.59 -14.13
N LEU A 189 -4.56 -3.89 -13.81
CA LEU A 189 -5.49 -4.87 -14.38
C LEU A 189 -6.92 -4.65 -13.88
N ILE A 190 -7.10 -4.33 -12.59
CA ILE A 190 -8.40 -4.02 -12.01
C ILE A 190 -9.01 -2.79 -12.68
N VAL A 191 -8.22 -1.71 -12.79
CA VAL A 191 -8.63 -0.46 -13.44
C VAL A 191 -8.97 -0.69 -14.92
N ARG A 192 -8.18 -1.49 -15.66
CA ARG A 192 -8.43 -1.80 -17.09
C ARG A 192 -9.62 -2.73 -17.37
N MET A 193 -10.33 -3.16 -16.33
CA MET A 193 -11.47 -4.06 -16.49
C MET A 193 -12.58 -3.44 -17.36
N ASP A 194 -12.73 -2.11 -17.31
CA ASP A 194 -13.74 -1.35 -18.05
C ASP A 194 -13.47 -1.30 -19.56
N GLU A 195 -12.24 -0.96 -19.96
CA GLU A 195 -11.80 -0.83 -21.33
C GLU A 195 -11.77 -2.21 -22.00
N ALA A 196 -11.34 -3.24 -21.26
CA ALA A 196 -11.44 -4.63 -21.68
C ALA A 196 -12.91 -5.03 -21.89
N GLY A 197 -13.80 -4.66 -20.97
CA GLY A 197 -15.23 -4.90 -21.09
C GLY A 197 -15.85 -4.25 -22.32
N TYR A 198 -15.53 -2.97 -22.56
CA TYR A 198 -16.02 -2.24 -23.73
C TYR A 198 -15.49 -2.82 -25.04
N LYS A 199 -14.20 -3.20 -25.09
CA LYS A 199 -13.62 -3.90 -26.25
C LYS A 199 -14.35 -5.21 -26.52
N LEU A 200 -14.61 -6.04 -25.50
CA LEU A 200 -15.35 -7.30 -25.65
C LEU A 200 -16.78 -7.12 -26.17
N ILE A 201 -17.45 -6.03 -25.79
CA ILE A 201 -18.78 -5.67 -26.31
C ILE A 201 -18.66 -5.27 -27.79
N LYS A 202 -17.71 -4.39 -28.13
CA LYS A 202 -17.54 -3.84 -29.49
C LYS A 202 -17.07 -4.88 -30.51
N PHE A 203 -16.23 -5.84 -30.10
CA PHE A 203 -15.79 -6.95 -30.95
C PHE A 203 -16.90 -7.98 -31.22
N SER A 204 -18.01 -7.93 -30.49
CA SER A 204 -19.09 -8.88 -30.64
C SER A 204 -19.99 -8.57 -31.84
N LYS A 205 -19.96 -9.44 -32.84
CA LYS A 205 -20.80 -9.33 -34.06
C LYS A 205 -22.25 -9.83 -33.88
N ARG A 206 -22.59 -10.43 -32.73
CA ARG A 206 -23.91 -11.04 -32.47
C ARG A 206 -24.43 -10.65 -31.10
N ASP A 207 -25.72 -10.36 -31.00
CA ASP A 207 -26.35 -9.90 -29.75
C ASP A 207 -26.25 -10.90 -28.57
N LYS A 208 -26.17 -12.21 -28.85
CA LYS A 208 -26.08 -13.28 -27.81
C LYS A 208 -24.69 -13.92 -27.71
N SER A 209 -23.62 -13.17 -27.98
CA SER A 209 -22.26 -13.70 -27.85
C SER A 209 -21.80 -13.72 -26.39
N VAL A 210 -21.08 -14.78 -26.00
CA VAL A 210 -20.40 -14.88 -24.69
C VAL A 210 -19.47 -13.68 -24.43
N SER A 211 -18.82 -13.14 -25.47
CA SER A 211 -17.98 -11.94 -25.37
C SER A 211 -18.78 -10.71 -24.93
N LYS A 212 -19.99 -10.53 -25.46
CA LYS A 212 -20.88 -9.42 -25.09
C LYS A 212 -21.43 -9.61 -23.67
N PHE A 213 -21.71 -10.85 -23.26
CA PHE A 213 -22.11 -11.15 -21.89
C PHE A 213 -21.01 -10.83 -20.88
N ILE A 214 -19.79 -11.34 -21.10
CA ILE A 214 -18.62 -11.06 -20.24
C ILE A 214 -18.33 -9.56 -20.22
N GLY A 215 -18.29 -8.90 -21.38
CA GLY A 215 -18.02 -7.47 -21.44
C GLY A 215 -19.04 -6.62 -20.67
N ASN A 216 -20.33 -6.97 -20.74
CA ASN A 216 -21.36 -6.31 -19.93
C ASN A 216 -21.17 -6.54 -18.42
N ILE A 217 -20.71 -7.72 -18.00
CA ILE A 217 -20.39 -7.99 -16.60
C ILE A 217 -19.23 -7.12 -16.16
N LEU A 218 -18.13 -7.05 -16.93
CA LEU A 218 -16.95 -6.27 -16.58
C LEU A 218 -17.30 -4.77 -16.40
N VAL A 219 -18.05 -4.19 -17.33
CA VAL A 219 -18.47 -2.78 -17.27
C VAL A 219 -19.40 -2.52 -16.06
N LYS A 220 -20.35 -3.43 -15.79
CA LYS A 220 -21.26 -3.30 -14.63
C LYS A 220 -20.59 -3.58 -13.30
N ALA A 221 -19.54 -4.38 -13.27
CA ALA A 221 -18.79 -4.72 -12.08
C ALA A 221 -17.85 -3.58 -11.64
N LEU A 222 -17.36 -2.75 -12.56
CA LEU A 222 -16.40 -1.69 -12.26
C LEU A 222 -16.87 -0.75 -11.12
N PRO A 223 -18.09 -0.17 -11.13
CA PRO A 223 -18.52 0.72 -10.04
C PRO A 223 -18.57 0.01 -8.69
N LEU A 224 -18.96 -1.27 -8.69
CA LEU A 224 -19.00 -2.09 -7.48
C LEU A 224 -17.59 -2.37 -6.96
N VAL A 225 -16.65 -2.66 -7.86
CA VAL A 225 -15.25 -2.88 -7.51
C VAL A 225 -14.65 -1.61 -6.91
N ILE A 226 -14.82 -0.44 -7.55
CA ILE A 226 -14.32 0.85 -7.04
C ILE A 226 -14.89 1.13 -5.65
N LYS A 227 -16.22 1.02 -5.46
CA LYS A 227 -16.86 1.24 -4.16
C LYS A 227 -16.35 0.27 -3.08
N SER A 228 -16.11 -0.98 -3.47
CA SER A 228 -15.58 -2.00 -2.56
C SER A 228 -14.13 -1.70 -2.18
N LEU A 229 -13.31 -1.23 -3.13
CA LEU A 229 -11.91 -0.85 -2.88
C LEU A 229 -11.80 0.29 -1.88
N THR A 230 -12.72 1.26 -1.87
CA THR A 230 -12.73 2.32 -0.84
C THR A 230 -12.88 1.75 0.57
N VAL A 231 -13.80 0.80 0.75
CA VAL A 231 -14.03 0.16 2.05
C VAL A 231 -12.86 -0.75 2.43
N ILE A 232 -12.42 -1.59 1.51
CA ILE A 232 -11.32 -2.54 1.74
C ILE A 232 -10.02 -1.76 2.01
N GLY A 233 -9.73 -0.69 1.26
CA GLY A 233 -8.56 0.18 1.45
C GLY A 233 -8.58 0.87 2.82
N THR A 234 -9.74 1.39 3.24
CA THR A 234 -9.88 1.97 4.59
C THR A 234 -9.63 0.94 5.70
N ILE A 235 -10.14 -0.28 5.54
CA ILE A 235 -9.88 -1.38 6.49
C ILE A 235 -8.39 -1.74 6.47
N ALA A 236 -7.77 -1.82 5.30
CA ALA A 236 -6.35 -2.13 5.14
C ALA A 236 -5.45 -1.08 5.80
N LEU A 237 -5.76 0.21 5.68
CA LEU A 237 -5.03 1.28 6.40
C LEU A 237 -5.00 1.05 7.91
N LEU A 238 -6.13 0.65 8.49
CA LEU A 238 -6.25 0.36 9.92
C LEU A 238 -5.57 -0.95 10.33
N LEU A 239 -5.68 -1.99 9.49
CA LEU A 239 -5.00 -3.27 9.70
C LEU A 239 -3.49 -3.09 9.71
N VAL A 240 -2.95 -2.37 8.72
CA VAL A 240 -1.52 -2.11 8.62
C VAL A 240 -1.04 -1.28 9.81
N ALA A 241 -1.72 -0.18 10.13
CA ALA A 241 -1.37 0.62 11.30
C ALA A 241 -1.41 -0.23 12.59
N GLY A 242 -2.45 -1.03 12.75
CA GLY A 242 -2.60 -1.98 13.84
C GLY A 242 -1.47 -3.01 13.92
N GLY A 243 -1.09 -3.61 12.79
CA GLY A 243 0.03 -4.53 12.68
C GLY A 243 1.35 -3.89 13.11
N ILE A 244 1.61 -2.66 12.67
CA ILE A 244 2.76 -1.87 13.11
C ILE A 244 2.73 -1.71 14.65
N PHE A 245 1.60 -1.29 15.22
CA PHE A 245 1.52 -1.08 16.67
C PHE A 245 1.67 -2.36 17.47
N VAL A 246 1.01 -3.44 17.06
CA VAL A 246 1.05 -4.74 17.75
C VAL A 246 2.45 -5.35 17.68
N HIS A 247 3.17 -5.20 16.56
CA HIS A 247 4.50 -5.78 16.40
C HIS A 247 5.63 -4.94 17.00
N TYR A 248 5.52 -3.61 16.98
CA TYR A 248 6.65 -2.73 17.33
C TYR A 248 6.46 -1.95 18.63
N ILE A 249 5.27 -1.91 19.23
CA ILE A 249 5.05 -1.29 20.54
C ILE A 249 4.97 -2.37 21.63
N PRO A 250 5.90 -2.41 22.60
CA PRO A 250 5.96 -3.46 23.63
C PRO A 250 4.64 -3.67 24.40
N PHE A 251 3.93 -2.58 24.71
CA PHE A 251 2.64 -2.65 25.40
C PHE A 251 1.60 -3.49 24.66
N PHE A 252 1.45 -3.29 23.35
CA PHE A 252 0.49 -4.04 22.54
C PHE A 252 1.01 -5.45 22.20
N HIS A 253 2.32 -5.58 22.01
CA HIS A 253 2.98 -6.86 21.82
C HIS A 253 2.74 -7.82 23.00
N ASP A 254 2.84 -7.34 24.24
CA ASP A 254 2.65 -8.16 25.45
C ASP A 254 1.18 -8.41 25.81
N LEU A 255 0.28 -7.55 25.32
CA LEU A 255 -1.17 -7.69 25.48
C LEU A 255 -1.78 -8.65 24.45
N SER A 256 -1.19 -8.73 23.24
CA SER A 256 -1.70 -9.53 22.14
C SER A 256 -1.87 -11.03 22.48
N PRO A 257 -0.92 -11.72 23.14
CA PRO A 257 -1.07 -13.13 23.50
C PRO A 257 -2.16 -13.39 24.54
N LYS A 258 -2.50 -12.39 25.36
CA LYS A 258 -3.45 -12.53 26.48
C LYS A 258 -4.91 -12.46 26.03
N ILE A 259 -5.17 -11.91 24.84
CA ILE A 259 -6.51 -11.77 24.27
C ILE A 259 -6.73 -12.92 23.28
N ASN A 260 -7.72 -13.78 23.52
CA ASN A 260 -8.01 -14.92 22.66
C ASN A 260 -8.87 -14.52 21.44
N MET A 261 -8.31 -13.72 20.54
CA MET A 261 -8.98 -13.19 19.35
C MET A 261 -8.09 -13.36 18.10
N PRO A 262 -8.66 -13.55 16.88
CA PRO A 262 -7.87 -13.57 15.64
C PRO A 262 -7.00 -12.32 15.46
N VAL A 263 -5.80 -12.49 14.93
CA VAL A 263 -4.79 -11.43 14.77
C VAL A 263 -5.33 -10.23 13.99
N ILE A 264 -6.00 -10.47 12.86
CA ILE A 264 -6.63 -9.45 12.02
C ILE A 264 -7.57 -8.54 12.83
N ILE A 265 -8.39 -9.12 13.72
CA ILE A 265 -9.34 -8.33 14.50
C ILE A 265 -8.58 -7.49 15.55
N LYS A 266 -7.49 -8.00 16.12
CA LYS A 266 -6.68 -7.26 17.10
C LYS A 266 -6.01 -6.07 16.43
N GLU A 267 -5.38 -6.29 15.29
CA GLU A 267 -4.73 -5.24 14.50
C GLU A 267 -5.75 -4.17 14.14
N PHE A 268 -6.90 -4.57 13.58
CA PHE A 268 -7.96 -3.63 13.23
C PHE A 268 -8.43 -2.79 14.43
N VAL A 269 -8.69 -3.43 15.58
CA VAL A 269 -9.16 -2.73 16.78
C VAL A 269 -8.09 -1.78 17.33
N VAL A 270 -6.84 -2.21 17.42
CA VAL A 270 -5.73 -1.36 17.89
C VAL A 270 -5.53 -0.17 16.95
N GLY A 271 -5.51 -0.42 15.63
CA GLY A 271 -5.42 0.62 14.61
C GLY A 271 -6.57 1.62 14.69
N LEU A 272 -7.81 1.14 14.82
CA LEU A 272 -8.99 2.00 14.94
C LEU A 272 -8.99 2.84 16.22
N VAL A 273 -8.69 2.23 17.37
CA VAL A 273 -8.67 2.94 18.66
C VAL A 273 -7.61 4.03 18.65
N LEU A 274 -6.39 3.72 18.23
CA LEU A 274 -5.32 4.72 18.15
C LEU A 274 -5.61 5.76 17.07
N GLY A 275 -6.18 5.36 15.94
CA GLY A 275 -6.61 6.28 14.89
C GLY A 275 -7.63 7.30 15.38
N LEU A 276 -8.66 6.86 16.11
CA LEU A 276 -9.65 7.74 16.72
C LEU A 276 -9.04 8.68 17.76
N VAL A 277 -8.10 8.19 18.58
CA VAL A 277 -7.36 9.04 19.53
C VAL A 277 -6.57 10.12 18.79
N VAL A 278 -5.82 9.76 17.76
CA VAL A 278 -5.06 10.71 16.94
C VAL A 278 -5.99 11.70 16.25
N LEU A 279 -7.13 11.25 15.71
CA LEU A 279 -8.13 12.11 15.07
C LEU A 279 -8.66 13.16 16.05
N VAL A 280 -9.02 12.77 17.28
CA VAL A 280 -9.47 13.71 18.32
C VAL A 280 -8.38 14.71 18.65
N VAL A 281 -7.13 14.26 18.84
CA VAL A 281 -6.00 15.15 19.13
C VAL A 281 -5.78 16.15 17.98
N VAL A 282 -5.72 15.68 16.74
CA VAL A 282 -5.54 16.55 15.55
C VAL A 282 -6.68 17.56 15.44
N ASN A 283 -7.93 17.15 15.65
CA ASN A 283 -9.08 18.05 15.59
C ASN A 283 -9.06 19.10 16.71
N LEU A 284 -8.63 18.72 17.93
CA LEU A 284 -8.42 19.66 19.03
C LEU A 284 -7.32 20.68 18.68
N PHE A 285 -6.18 20.24 18.14
CA PHE A 285 -5.10 21.12 17.69
C PHE A 285 -5.57 22.08 16.58
N LYS A 286 -6.26 21.56 15.55
CA LYS A 286 -6.85 22.38 14.48
C LYS A 286 -7.78 23.44 15.07
N LYS A 287 -8.67 23.06 16.00
CA LYS A 287 -9.61 23.99 16.65
C LYS A 287 -8.91 25.06 17.51
N LEU A 288 -7.80 24.72 18.16
CA LEU A 288 -7.01 25.67 18.93
C LEU A 288 -6.28 26.67 18.00
N PHE A 289 -5.65 26.19 16.92
CA PHE A 289 -4.95 27.07 15.99
C PHE A 289 -5.88 27.92 15.11
N LYS A 290 -7.05 27.39 14.70
CA LYS A 290 -8.08 28.16 13.97
C LYS A 290 -8.73 29.26 14.82
N LYS A 291 -8.48 29.26 16.14
CA LYS A 291 -8.93 30.30 17.08
C LYS A 291 -7.83 31.34 17.37
N VAL A 292 -6.62 31.12 16.87
CA VAL A 292 -5.43 31.97 17.07
C VAL A 292 -5.09 32.79 15.80
N ASN A 293 -5.62 32.39 14.64
CA ASN A 293 -5.72 33.22 13.42
C ASN A 293 -7.14 33.76 13.27
#